data_AF-A0A423M9Z7-F1
#
_entry.id   AF-A0A423M9Z7-F1
#
_cell.length_a   1.000
_cell.length_b   1.000
_cell.length_c   1.000
_cell.angle_alpha   90.00
_cell.angle_beta   90.00
_cell.angle_gamma   90.00
#
_symmetry.space_group_name_H-M   'P 1'
#
loop_
_entity.id
_entity.type
_entity.pdbx_description
1 polymer ?
#
loop_
_entity_poly.entity_id
_entity_poly.type
_entity_poly.pdbx_seq_one_letter_code
_entity_poly.pdbx_strand_id
1 'polypeptide(L)'
;MTKATKQISKLFAAMVLAGVASHSFAADTIKIGIAGPKTGPVAQYGDMQFSGAKMAIEQINAKGGVDGKKLEAVEYDDACDPKQAVAVANKVVNDGVKFVVGHLCSSSTQPASDIYEDEGVIMITPAATSPDITARGYKMVFRTIGLDSAQGPAAGNYIADHVKPKIVAVLHDKQQYGEGIATAVKATLEKKGTKVAVFEGVNAGDKDFSSIIAKLKQANVDFVYYGGYHPELGLILRQSAEKGLKAKFMGPEGVGNDSISQIAKDASEGLLVTLPKSFDQDPANVALADAFKAKKEDPSGPFVFPSYSAVEVIAGGITAAKSEDPAKVAEAIHAGTFKTPTGDLSFDAKGDLKDFKFVVYEWHFGKPKTEASPQ
;
A
#
# COMPACT_ATOMS: atom_id res chain seq x y z
N MET A 1 -51.74 -50.83 -24.94
CA MET A 1 -50.88 -49.71 -25.41
C MET A 1 -49.83 -50.26 -26.35
N THR A 2 -49.86 -49.85 -27.62
CA THR A 2 -48.96 -50.30 -28.69
C THR A 2 -47.52 -49.85 -28.43
N LYS A 3 -46.52 -50.56 -28.98
CA LYS A 3 -45.07 -50.26 -28.85
C LYS A 3 -44.74 -48.78 -29.10
N ALA A 4 -45.49 -48.09 -29.96
CA ALA A 4 -45.37 -46.65 -30.23
C ALA A 4 -45.63 -45.76 -29.00
N THR A 5 -46.66 -46.07 -28.20
CA THR A 5 -47.01 -45.35 -26.96
C THR A 5 -45.92 -45.43 -25.88
N LYS A 6 -45.10 -46.49 -25.90
CA LYS A 6 -44.01 -46.73 -24.94
C LYS A 6 -42.68 -46.06 -25.35
N GLN A 7 -42.53 -45.69 -26.61
CA GLN A 7 -41.37 -44.91 -27.09
C GLN A 7 -41.60 -43.41 -26.94
N ILE A 8 -42.82 -42.92 -27.16
CA ILE A 8 -43.16 -41.50 -27.01
C ILE A 8 -43.04 -41.05 -25.54
N SER A 9 -43.39 -41.91 -24.59
CA SER A 9 -43.24 -41.65 -23.15
C SER A 9 -41.78 -41.65 -22.66
N LYS A 10 -40.88 -42.40 -23.31
CA LYS A 10 -39.44 -42.37 -23.02
C LYS A 10 -38.73 -41.16 -23.62
N LEU A 11 -39.17 -40.67 -24.79
CA LEU A 11 -38.63 -39.44 -25.38
C LEU A 11 -39.02 -38.19 -24.56
N PHE A 12 -40.25 -38.13 -24.04
CA PHE A 12 -40.69 -37.00 -23.21
C PHE A 12 -39.96 -36.94 -21.84
N ALA A 13 -39.69 -38.09 -21.21
CA ALA A 13 -38.93 -38.14 -19.96
C ALA A 13 -37.45 -37.75 -20.15
N ALA A 14 -36.83 -38.10 -21.27
CA ALA A 14 -35.47 -37.68 -21.60
C ALA A 14 -35.36 -36.18 -21.92
N MET A 15 -36.41 -35.60 -22.53
CA MET A 15 -36.45 -34.16 -22.84
C MET A 15 -36.66 -33.28 -21.59
N VAL A 16 -37.38 -33.79 -20.58
CA VAL A 16 -37.54 -33.09 -19.30
C VAL A 16 -36.25 -33.17 -18.45
N LEU A 17 -35.53 -34.29 -18.44
CA LEU A 17 -34.23 -34.37 -17.73
C LEU A 17 -33.10 -33.58 -18.40
N ALA A 18 -33.15 -33.39 -19.73
CA ALA A 18 -32.18 -32.54 -20.43
C ALA A 18 -32.44 -31.03 -20.25
N GLY A 19 -33.67 -30.62 -19.92
CA GLY A 19 -34.05 -29.22 -19.73
C GLY A 19 -33.68 -28.60 -18.38
N VAL A 20 -33.43 -29.42 -17.35
CA VAL A 20 -33.09 -28.92 -15.99
C VAL A 20 -31.57 -28.76 -15.77
N ALA A 21 -30.74 -29.28 -16.68
CA ALA A 21 -29.28 -29.28 -16.53
C ALA A 21 -28.56 -28.09 -17.20
N SER A 22 -29.28 -27.07 -17.66
CA SER A 22 -28.69 -25.97 -18.44
C SER A 22 -29.17 -24.59 -18.03
N HIS A 23 -29.48 -24.37 -16.75
CA HIS A 23 -29.27 -23.05 -16.16
C HIS A 23 -27.84 -23.03 -15.65
N SER A 24 -26.89 -22.83 -16.57
CA SER A 24 -25.60 -22.27 -16.20
C SER A 24 -25.91 -20.88 -15.65
N PHE A 25 -26.22 -20.77 -14.36
CA PHE A 25 -26.09 -19.50 -13.65
C PHE A 25 -24.68 -19.02 -14.01
N ALA A 26 -24.58 -17.93 -14.78
CA ALA A 26 -23.32 -17.22 -14.87
C ALA A 26 -22.90 -17.00 -13.43
N ALA A 27 -21.82 -17.65 -12.99
CA ALA A 27 -21.43 -17.59 -11.59
C ALA A 27 -21.20 -16.11 -11.27
N ASP A 28 -22.05 -15.53 -10.42
CA ASP A 28 -21.91 -14.15 -9.98
C ASP A 28 -20.47 -13.97 -9.48
N THR A 29 -19.73 -13.05 -10.09
CA THR A 29 -18.38 -12.69 -9.63
C THR A 29 -18.46 -11.56 -8.63
N ILE A 30 -17.53 -11.55 -7.67
CA ILE A 30 -17.34 -10.43 -6.75
C ILE A 30 -16.21 -9.59 -7.32
N LYS A 31 -16.53 -8.39 -7.80
CA LYS A 31 -15.52 -7.46 -8.33
C LYS A 31 -14.72 -6.83 -7.20
N ILE A 32 -13.40 -6.91 -7.32
CA ILE A 32 -12.43 -6.21 -6.48
C ILE A 32 -11.74 -5.16 -7.34
N GLY A 33 -12.05 -3.89 -7.10
CA GLY A 33 -11.34 -2.79 -7.70
C GLY A 33 -9.91 -2.72 -7.15
N ILE A 34 -8.92 -2.57 -8.01
CA ILE A 34 -7.54 -2.30 -7.61
C ILE A 34 -7.18 -0.95 -8.22
N ALA A 35 -7.11 0.09 -7.39
CA ALA A 35 -6.89 1.46 -7.82
C ALA A 35 -5.54 1.98 -7.32
N GLY A 36 -4.69 2.44 -8.23
CA GLY A 36 -3.36 2.95 -7.91
C GLY A 36 -2.57 3.32 -9.17
N PRO A 37 -1.33 3.80 -9.04
CA PRO A 37 -0.54 4.30 -10.16
C PRO A 37 -0.05 3.13 -11.02
N LYS A 38 -0.61 2.96 -12.21
CA LYS A 38 -0.02 2.11 -13.27
C LYS A 38 0.92 2.91 -14.16
N THR A 39 0.80 4.22 -14.12
CA THR A 39 1.66 5.17 -14.83
C THR A 39 2.16 6.25 -13.88
N GLY A 40 3.01 7.14 -14.39
CA GLY A 40 3.56 8.25 -13.63
C GLY A 40 4.85 7.90 -12.87
N PRO A 41 5.36 8.85 -12.07
CA PRO A 41 6.70 8.78 -11.48
C PRO A 41 6.85 7.72 -10.38
N VAL A 42 5.73 7.16 -9.91
CA VAL A 42 5.66 6.25 -8.76
C VAL A 42 4.98 4.91 -9.11
N ALA A 43 4.88 4.60 -10.41
CA ALA A 43 4.22 3.38 -10.92
C ALA A 43 4.77 2.08 -10.32
N GLN A 44 6.05 2.06 -9.96
CA GLN A 44 6.71 0.90 -9.35
C GLN A 44 6.10 0.50 -8.00
N TYR A 45 5.47 1.43 -7.28
CA TYR A 45 4.71 1.09 -6.08
C TYR A 45 3.34 0.51 -6.41
N GLY A 46 2.72 1.00 -7.49
CA GLY A 46 1.52 0.39 -8.03
C GLY A 46 1.77 -1.05 -8.45
N ASP A 47 2.87 -1.35 -9.14
CA ASP A 47 3.24 -2.72 -9.53
C ASP A 47 3.22 -3.68 -8.33
N MET A 48 3.74 -3.24 -7.17
CA MET A 48 3.69 -4.00 -5.91
C MET A 48 2.26 -4.22 -5.41
N GLN A 49 1.45 -3.16 -5.40
CA GLN A 49 0.03 -3.24 -5.01
C GLN A 49 -0.75 -4.20 -5.93
N PHE A 50 -0.61 -4.03 -7.24
CA PHE A 50 -1.30 -4.84 -8.25
C PHE A 50 -0.87 -6.30 -8.17
N SER A 51 0.42 -6.59 -8.03
CA SER A 51 0.95 -7.94 -7.85
C SER A 51 0.36 -8.61 -6.58
N GLY A 52 0.43 -7.92 -5.43
CA GLY A 52 -0.09 -8.43 -4.16
C GLY A 52 -1.58 -8.78 -4.20
N ALA A 53 -2.41 -7.85 -4.69
CA ALA A 53 -3.86 -8.05 -4.78
C ALA A 53 -4.23 -9.16 -5.77
N LYS A 54 -3.59 -9.21 -6.95
CA LYS A 54 -3.86 -10.25 -7.96
C LYS A 54 -3.45 -11.63 -7.46
N MET A 55 -2.33 -11.75 -6.75
CA MET A 55 -1.92 -13.02 -6.16
C MET A 55 -2.95 -13.52 -5.13
N ALA A 56 -3.47 -12.64 -4.26
CA ALA A 56 -4.51 -13.01 -3.31
C ALA A 56 -5.79 -13.47 -4.01
N ILE A 57 -6.27 -12.71 -5.00
CA ILE A 57 -7.45 -13.05 -5.80
C ILE A 57 -7.29 -14.44 -6.43
N GLU A 58 -6.13 -14.71 -7.03
CA GLU A 58 -5.86 -16.00 -7.66
C GLU A 58 -5.88 -17.16 -6.65
N GLN A 59 -5.20 -17.01 -5.51
CA GLN A 59 -5.14 -18.07 -4.50
C GLN A 59 -6.49 -18.32 -3.82
N ILE A 60 -7.28 -17.28 -3.60
CA ILE A 60 -8.65 -17.40 -3.08
C ILE A 60 -9.53 -18.13 -4.10
N ASN A 61 -9.46 -17.74 -5.38
CA ASN A 61 -10.21 -18.41 -6.45
C ASN A 61 -9.81 -19.88 -6.63
N ALA A 62 -8.53 -20.21 -6.50
CA ALA A 62 -8.04 -21.59 -6.56
C ALA A 62 -8.58 -22.46 -5.41
N LYS A 63 -8.98 -21.85 -4.29
CA LYS A 63 -9.61 -22.49 -3.13
C LYS A 63 -11.14 -22.52 -3.19
N GLY A 64 -11.73 -22.13 -4.32
CA GLY A 64 -13.19 -22.14 -4.52
C GLY A 64 -13.87 -20.76 -4.40
N GLY A 65 -13.08 -19.69 -4.21
CA GLY A 65 -13.60 -18.33 -4.13
C GLY A 65 -14.15 -17.98 -2.74
N VAL A 66 -15.01 -16.96 -2.68
CA VAL A 66 -15.70 -16.51 -1.46
C VAL A 66 -17.16 -16.93 -1.57
N ASP A 67 -17.61 -17.78 -0.65
CA ASP A 67 -18.97 -18.36 -0.68
C ASP A 67 -19.34 -19.01 -2.04
N GLY A 68 -18.34 -19.62 -2.70
CA GLY A 68 -18.49 -20.25 -4.02
C GLY A 68 -18.43 -19.31 -5.22
N LYS A 69 -18.29 -18.00 -4.99
CA LYS A 69 -18.15 -16.97 -6.02
C LYS A 69 -16.69 -16.62 -6.27
N LYS A 70 -16.32 -16.45 -7.54
CA LYS A 70 -14.96 -16.02 -7.90
C LYS A 70 -14.79 -14.52 -7.70
N LEU A 71 -13.63 -14.13 -7.21
CA LEU A 71 -13.15 -12.75 -7.20
C LEU A 71 -12.67 -12.35 -8.60
N GLU A 72 -13.06 -11.18 -9.07
CA GLU A 72 -12.64 -10.60 -10.34
C GLU A 72 -11.88 -9.30 -10.09
N ALA A 73 -10.62 -9.23 -10.54
CA ALA A 73 -9.82 -8.01 -10.43
C ALA A 73 -10.27 -6.99 -11.50
N VAL A 74 -10.57 -5.77 -11.08
CA VAL A 74 -10.84 -4.64 -11.98
C VAL A 74 -9.80 -3.55 -11.70
N GLU A 75 -8.90 -3.32 -12.65
CA GLU A 75 -7.75 -2.45 -12.45
C GLU A 75 -8.02 -1.01 -12.91
N TYR A 76 -7.64 -0.05 -12.08
CA TYR A 76 -7.79 1.38 -12.35
C TYR A 76 -6.46 2.11 -12.15
N ASP A 77 -6.07 2.89 -13.15
CA ASP A 77 -4.89 3.75 -13.07
C ASP A 77 -5.31 5.15 -12.60
N ASP A 78 -4.82 5.57 -11.44
CA ASP A 78 -4.98 6.93 -10.95
C ASP A 78 -3.71 7.79 -11.05
N ALA A 79 -2.60 7.21 -11.55
CA ALA A 79 -1.28 7.84 -11.64
C ALA A 79 -0.76 8.48 -10.34
N CYS A 80 -1.34 8.15 -9.17
CA CYS A 80 -1.16 8.91 -7.93
C CYS A 80 -1.47 10.42 -8.07
N ASP A 81 -2.38 10.77 -8.97
CA ASP A 81 -2.88 12.13 -9.15
C ASP A 81 -4.25 12.30 -8.46
N PRO A 82 -4.45 13.33 -7.62
CA PRO A 82 -5.70 13.52 -6.89
C PRO A 82 -6.93 13.70 -7.80
N LYS A 83 -6.77 14.40 -8.93
CA LYS A 83 -7.89 14.65 -9.86
C LYS A 83 -8.26 13.38 -10.63
N GLN A 84 -7.27 12.61 -11.04
CA GLN A 84 -7.50 11.33 -11.69
C GLN A 84 -8.08 10.31 -10.71
N ALA A 85 -7.67 10.32 -9.44
CA ALA A 85 -8.25 9.48 -8.39
C ALA A 85 -9.74 9.74 -8.18
N VAL A 86 -10.19 11.00 -8.19
CA VAL A 86 -11.62 11.36 -8.19
C VAL A 86 -12.35 10.77 -9.39
N ALA A 87 -11.77 10.87 -10.59
CA ALA A 87 -12.38 10.29 -11.80
C ALA A 87 -12.44 8.76 -11.74
N VAL A 88 -11.40 8.12 -11.21
CA VAL A 88 -11.35 6.67 -10.98
C VAL A 88 -12.40 6.24 -9.97
N ALA A 89 -12.56 6.94 -8.85
CA ALA A 89 -13.56 6.60 -7.84
C ALA A 89 -14.99 6.65 -8.40
N ASN A 90 -15.32 7.70 -9.17
CA ASN A 90 -16.59 7.76 -9.89
C ASN A 90 -16.75 6.60 -10.89
N LYS A 91 -15.67 6.19 -11.56
CA LYS A 91 -15.70 5.04 -12.47
C LYS A 91 -15.92 3.72 -11.74
N VAL A 92 -15.26 3.50 -10.59
CA VAL A 92 -15.44 2.33 -9.72
C VAL A 92 -16.92 2.17 -9.35
N VAL A 93 -17.56 3.25 -8.89
CA VAL A 93 -18.98 3.27 -8.55
C VAL A 93 -19.83 2.93 -9.78
N ASN A 94 -19.59 3.58 -10.92
CA ASN A 94 -20.33 3.32 -12.16
C ASN A 94 -20.15 1.89 -12.69
N ASP A 95 -18.99 1.26 -12.47
CA ASP A 95 -18.73 -0.13 -12.86
C ASP A 95 -19.37 -1.15 -11.91
N GLY A 96 -20.05 -0.68 -10.86
CA GLY A 96 -20.73 -1.50 -9.85
C GLY A 96 -19.76 -2.22 -8.91
N VAL A 97 -18.55 -1.70 -8.73
CA VAL A 97 -17.56 -2.27 -7.82
C VAL A 97 -17.88 -1.82 -6.39
N LYS A 98 -17.92 -2.79 -5.47
CA LYS A 98 -18.28 -2.57 -4.05
C LYS A 98 -17.10 -2.62 -3.08
N PHE A 99 -15.97 -3.16 -3.53
CA PHE A 99 -14.78 -3.36 -2.71
C PHE A 99 -13.55 -2.92 -3.49
N VAL A 100 -12.73 -2.05 -2.90
CA VAL A 100 -11.55 -1.46 -3.51
C VAL A 100 -10.33 -1.74 -2.64
N VAL A 101 -9.27 -2.26 -3.26
CA VAL A 101 -7.91 -2.24 -2.73
C VAL A 101 -7.19 -1.06 -3.35
N GLY A 102 -7.03 0.01 -2.58
CA GLY A 102 -6.52 1.28 -3.07
C GLY A 102 -7.01 2.45 -2.20
N HIS A 103 -6.74 3.70 -2.56
CA HIS A 103 -5.70 4.06 -3.54
C HIS A 103 -4.31 3.93 -2.91
N LEU A 104 -3.25 4.19 -3.69
CA LEU A 104 -1.88 4.00 -3.21
C LEU A 104 -1.33 5.22 -2.46
N CYS A 105 -1.39 6.41 -3.05
CA CYS A 105 -0.85 7.64 -2.46
C CYS A 105 -1.88 8.35 -1.60
N SER A 106 -1.47 8.90 -0.45
CA SER A 106 -2.37 9.63 0.46
C SER A 106 -3.16 10.75 -0.22
N SER A 107 -2.52 11.51 -1.12
CA SER A 107 -3.13 12.60 -1.87
C SER A 107 -4.21 12.15 -2.86
N SER A 108 -4.15 10.91 -3.34
CA SER A 108 -5.16 10.27 -4.19
C SER A 108 -6.24 9.58 -3.37
N THR A 109 -5.83 8.85 -2.32
CA THR A 109 -6.72 8.09 -1.44
C THR A 109 -7.72 8.98 -0.74
N GLN A 110 -7.30 10.13 -0.23
CA GLN A 110 -8.19 11.01 0.52
C GLN A 110 -9.41 11.49 -0.28
N PRO A 111 -9.27 12.17 -1.44
CA PRO A 111 -10.43 12.61 -2.20
C PRO A 111 -11.24 11.46 -2.82
N ALA A 112 -10.61 10.33 -3.15
CA ALA A 112 -11.35 9.15 -3.63
C ALA A 112 -12.24 8.54 -2.53
N SER A 113 -11.75 8.54 -1.28
CA SER A 113 -12.49 7.96 -0.16
C SER A 113 -13.75 8.72 0.21
N ASP A 114 -13.86 10.01 -0.13
CA ASP A 114 -15.09 10.80 0.05
C ASP A 114 -16.22 10.18 -0.76
N ILE A 115 -15.94 9.87 -2.03
CA ILE A 115 -16.89 9.26 -2.96
C ILE A 115 -17.26 7.85 -2.49
N TYR A 116 -16.28 7.06 -2.04
CA TYR A 116 -16.55 5.70 -1.58
C TYR A 116 -17.38 5.66 -0.30
N GLU A 117 -17.14 6.56 0.64
CA GLU A 117 -17.97 6.67 1.84
C GLU A 117 -19.42 7.03 1.48
N ASP A 118 -19.62 8.04 0.62
CA ASP A 118 -20.95 8.51 0.21
C ASP A 118 -21.73 7.45 -0.60
N GLU A 119 -21.04 6.69 -1.45
CA GLU A 119 -21.63 5.69 -2.34
C GLU A 119 -21.67 4.27 -1.73
N GLY A 120 -21.19 4.11 -0.48
CA GLY A 120 -21.20 2.83 0.21
C GLY A 120 -20.28 1.78 -0.42
N VAL A 121 -19.09 2.18 -0.85
CA VAL A 121 -18.03 1.30 -1.38
C VAL A 121 -16.95 1.14 -0.33
N ILE A 122 -16.60 -0.10 0.04
CA ILE A 122 -15.47 -0.33 0.96
C ILE A 122 -14.16 -0.05 0.23
N MET A 123 -13.29 0.71 0.87
CA MET A 123 -11.93 0.96 0.43
C MET A 123 -10.94 0.52 1.50
N ILE A 124 -10.01 -0.38 1.14
CA ILE A 124 -8.87 -0.75 1.98
C ILE A 124 -7.59 -0.32 1.29
N THR A 125 -6.91 0.70 1.82
CA THR A 125 -5.62 1.14 1.27
C THR A 125 -4.46 0.31 1.82
N PRO A 126 -3.58 -0.24 0.96
CA PRO A 126 -2.41 -1.00 1.41
C PRO A 126 -1.15 -0.15 1.57
N ALA A 127 -1.22 1.16 1.31
CA ALA A 127 -0.03 2.01 1.19
C ALA A 127 -0.22 3.46 1.66
N ALA A 128 -1.43 4.01 1.70
CA ALA A 128 -1.61 5.38 2.13
C ALA A 128 -1.54 5.50 3.67
N THR A 129 -0.58 6.28 4.15
CA THR A 129 -0.20 6.36 5.58
C THR A 129 -0.67 7.63 6.28
N SER A 130 -1.24 8.60 5.54
CA SER A 130 -1.69 9.85 6.13
C SER A 130 -2.82 9.58 7.15
N PRO A 131 -2.71 10.10 8.40
CA PRO A 131 -3.75 9.93 9.42
C PRO A 131 -5.08 10.60 9.06
N ASP A 132 -5.05 11.65 8.23
CA ASP A 132 -6.24 12.42 7.89
C ASP A 132 -7.29 11.60 7.13
N ILE A 133 -6.85 10.55 6.42
CA ILE A 133 -7.73 9.66 5.66
C ILE A 133 -8.79 9.02 6.57
N THR A 134 -8.41 8.53 7.76
CA THR A 134 -9.30 7.83 8.71
C THR A 134 -9.77 8.73 9.86
N ALA A 135 -9.26 9.96 9.97
CA ALA A 135 -9.64 10.91 11.02
C ALA A 135 -11.02 11.57 10.82
N ARG A 136 -11.74 11.25 9.75
CA ARG A 136 -12.96 11.97 9.29
C ARG A 136 -14.29 11.31 9.68
N GLY A 137 -14.22 10.19 10.42
CA GLY A 137 -15.42 9.50 10.91
C GLY A 137 -16.04 8.51 9.93
N TYR A 138 -15.36 8.26 8.81
CA TYR A 138 -15.78 7.31 7.76
C TYR A 138 -15.84 5.87 8.27
N LYS A 139 -16.72 5.08 7.68
CA LYS A 139 -17.02 3.68 8.05
C LYS A 139 -16.61 2.68 6.99
N MET A 140 -16.47 3.12 5.75
CA MET A 140 -16.11 2.28 4.62
C MET A 140 -14.60 2.26 4.35
N VAL A 141 -13.82 3.00 5.14
CA VAL A 141 -12.38 3.21 4.91
C VAL A 141 -11.55 2.44 5.93
N PHE A 142 -10.64 1.60 5.42
CA PHE A 142 -9.70 0.82 6.22
C PHE A 142 -8.30 0.92 5.61
N ARG A 143 -7.28 0.49 6.36
CA ARG A 143 -5.92 0.34 5.83
C ARG A 143 -5.19 -0.89 6.35
N THR A 144 -4.39 -1.54 5.50
CA THR A 144 -3.52 -2.68 5.88
C THR A 144 -2.05 -2.28 6.03
N ILE A 145 -1.80 -0.99 6.22
CA ILE A 145 -0.49 -0.37 6.43
C ILE A 145 -0.54 0.50 7.69
N GLY A 146 0.63 0.88 8.21
CA GLY A 146 0.74 1.78 9.35
C GLY A 146 0.41 3.25 9.03
N LEU A 147 0.56 4.10 10.05
CA LEU A 147 0.31 5.53 9.98
C LEU A 147 1.61 6.34 10.04
N ASP A 148 1.64 7.49 9.38
CA ASP A 148 2.73 8.47 9.51
C ASP A 148 2.85 8.97 10.96
N SER A 149 1.75 8.98 11.72
CA SER A 149 1.73 9.32 13.15
C SER A 149 2.43 8.29 14.03
N ALA A 150 2.69 7.08 13.52
CA ALA A 150 3.54 6.08 14.17
C ALA A 150 4.96 6.09 13.56
N GLN A 151 5.06 6.23 12.24
CA GLN A 151 6.32 6.18 11.52
C GLN A 151 7.23 7.38 11.74
N GLY A 152 6.68 8.60 11.73
CA GLY A 152 7.42 9.83 12.00
C GLY A 152 8.09 9.79 13.38
N PRO A 153 7.37 9.45 14.46
CA PRO A 153 7.99 9.22 15.76
C PRO A 153 9.02 8.10 15.78
N ALA A 154 8.79 6.97 15.09
CA ALA A 154 9.77 5.89 15.02
C ALA A 154 11.09 6.37 14.37
N ALA A 155 11.00 7.07 13.24
CA ALA A 155 12.16 7.66 12.57
C ALA A 155 12.85 8.73 13.43
N GLY A 156 12.09 9.67 13.99
CA GLY A 156 12.63 10.74 14.83
C GLY A 156 13.33 10.21 16.09
N ASN A 157 12.75 9.20 16.74
CA ASN A 157 13.39 8.53 17.88
C ASN A 157 14.67 7.82 17.46
N TYR A 158 14.66 7.08 16.34
CA TYR A 158 15.87 6.40 15.86
C TYR A 158 17.01 7.38 15.56
N ILE A 159 16.68 8.50 14.91
CA ILE A 159 17.65 9.56 14.62
C ILE A 159 18.22 10.15 15.92
N ALA A 160 17.36 10.50 16.88
CA ALA A 160 17.79 11.13 18.13
C ALA A 160 18.56 10.17 19.05
N ASP A 161 18.12 8.92 19.16
CA ASP A 161 18.59 7.98 20.17
C ASP A 161 19.76 7.09 19.68
N HIS A 162 19.86 6.83 18.37
CA HIS A 162 20.87 5.93 17.80
C HIS A 162 21.82 6.61 16.83
N VAL A 163 21.31 7.42 15.90
CA VAL A 163 22.18 8.13 14.95
C VAL A 163 22.95 9.26 15.65
N LYS A 164 22.28 10.01 16.53
CA LYS A 164 22.83 11.14 17.30
C LYS A 164 23.57 12.18 16.44
N PRO A 165 22.94 12.70 15.37
CA PRO A 165 23.56 13.70 14.51
C PRO A 165 23.74 15.04 15.24
N LYS A 166 24.68 15.86 14.78
CA LYS A 166 24.92 17.19 15.36
C LYS A 166 23.99 18.24 14.77
N ILE A 167 23.73 18.19 13.46
CA ILE A 167 22.95 19.19 12.73
C ILE A 167 22.04 18.49 11.73
N VAL A 168 20.75 18.51 12.03
CA VAL A 168 19.72 17.85 11.20
C VAL A 168 19.08 18.84 10.23
N ALA A 169 18.85 18.40 9.00
CA ALA A 169 17.87 18.98 8.10
C ALA A 169 16.69 18.03 7.92
N VAL A 170 15.51 18.59 7.72
CA VAL A 170 14.28 17.87 7.39
C VAL A 170 13.73 18.49 6.11
N LEU A 171 13.66 17.70 5.05
CA LEU A 171 13.16 18.10 3.75
C LEU A 171 11.83 17.39 3.45
N HIS A 172 11.01 17.97 2.59
CA HIS A 172 9.78 17.34 2.09
C HIS A 172 9.46 17.71 0.64
N ASP A 173 8.57 17.00 -0.02
CA ASP A 173 8.14 17.26 -1.41
C ASP A 173 6.88 18.15 -1.54
N LYS A 174 6.43 18.73 -0.42
CA LYS A 174 5.21 19.55 -0.28
C LYS A 174 3.90 18.82 -0.57
N GLN A 175 3.95 17.50 -0.78
CA GLN A 175 2.75 16.68 -0.89
C GLN A 175 2.25 16.30 0.50
N GLN A 176 0.96 15.99 0.59
CA GLN A 176 0.30 15.64 1.86
C GLN A 176 1.06 14.56 2.65
N TYR A 177 1.51 13.50 1.98
CA TYR A 177 2.31 12.44 2.59
C TYR A 177 3.69 12.94 3.04
N GLY A 178 4.50 13.48 2.12
CA GLY A 178 5.88 13.85 2.41
C GLY A 178 6.00 14.97 3.45
N GLU A 179 5.16 15.99 3.37
CA GLU A 179 5.12 17.07 4.35
C GLU A 179 4.59 16.61 5.71
N GLY A 180 3.54 15.76 5.73
CA GLY A 180 2.96 15.23 6.95
C GLY A 180 3.98 14.44 7.77
N ILE A 181 4.66 13.48 7.16
CA ILE A 181 5.65 12.65 7.86
C ILE A 181 6.90 13.45 8.24
N ALA A 182 7.38 14.36 7.38
CA ALA A 182 8.51 15.24 7.69
C ALA A 182 8.20 16.13 8.91
N THR A 183 6.97 16.64 9.01
CA THR A 183 6.51 17.44 10.14
C THR A 183 6.50 16.61 11.43
N ALA A 184 6.01 15.37 11.38
CA ALA A 184 6.01 14.46 12.53
C ALA A 184 7.43 14.12 13.01
N VAL A 185 8.38 13.91 12.08
CA VAL A 185 9.79 13.70 12.41
C VAL A 185 10.41 14.93 13.06
N LYS A 186 10.22 16.13 12.47
CA LYS A 186 10.70 17.39 13.04
C LYS A 186 10.21 17.58 14.48
N ALA A 187 8.90 17.39 14.72
CA ALA A 187 8.32 17.53 16.05
C ALA A 187 8.92 16.54 17.06
N THR A 188 9.18 15.30 16.64
CA THR A 188 9.80 14.27 17.48
C THR A 188 11.25 14.64 17.82
N LEU A 189 12.04 15.07 16.84
CA LEU A 189 13.42 15.50 17.02
C LEU A 189 13.51 16.70 17.98
N GLU A 190 12.67 17.71 17.80
CA GLU A 190 12.64 18.89 18.66
C GLU A 190 12.26 18.52 20.11
N LYS A 191 11.29 17.61 20.29
CA LYS A 191 10.92 17.08 21.62
C LYS A 191 12.07 16.32 22.30
N LYS A 192 12.93 15.66 21.51
CA LYS A 192 14.14 14.97 21.98
C LYS A 192 15.35 15.89 22.16
N GLY A 193 15.21 17.19 21.87
CA GLY A 193 16.30 18.16 21.98
C GLY A 193 17.27 18.16 20.79
N THR A 194 16.96 17.44 19.70
CA THR A 194 17.75 17.48 18.47
C THR A 194 17.33 18.69 17.63
N LYS A 195 18.26 19.62 17.40
CA LYS A 195 17.99 20.84 16.63
C LYS A 195 17.85 20.54 15.14
N VAL A 196 16.73 20.95 14.55
CA VAL A 196 16.52 20.98 13.10
C VAL A 196 16.97 22.35 12.57
N ALA A 197 18.07 22.38 11.83
CA ALA A 197 18.67 23.61 11.29
C ALA A 197 18.02 24.07 9.98
N VAL A 198 17.46 23.14 9.21
CA VAL A 198 16.77 23.41 7.95
C VAL A 198 15.48 22.59 7.93
N PHE A 199 14.35 23.25 7.72
CA PHE A 199 13.08 22.63 7.38
C PHE A 199 12.59 23.27 6.07
N GLU A 200 12.56 22.51 4.97
CA GLU A 200 12.29 23.09 3.65
C GLU A 200 11.67 22.10 2.66
N GLY A 201 10.72 22.60 1.86
CA GLY A 201 10.10 21.84 0.80
C GLY A 201 10.81 21.99 -0.55
N VAL A 202 11.03 20.88 -1.25
CA VAL A 202 11.38 20.82 -2.68
C VAL A 202 10.12 20.54 -3.51
N ASN A 203 10.13 20.78 -4.83
CA ASN A 203 8.98 20.42 -5.65
C ASN A 203 9.15 19.00 -6.20
N ALA A 204 8.08 18.21 -6.13
CA ALA A 204 8.00 16.96 -6.89
C ALA A 204 8.22 17.22 -8.39
N GLY A 205 9.05 16.40 -9.02
CA GLY A 205 9.42 16.56 -10.43
C GLY A 205 10.66 17.42 -10.69
N ASP A 206 11.15 18.18 -9.71
CA ASP A 206 12.40 18.94 -9.84
C ASP A 206 13.58 18.01 -10.17
N LYS A 207 14.47 18.47 -11.05
CA LYS A 207 15.67 17.71 -11.48
C LYS A 207 16.97 18.31 -10.97
N ASP A 208 16.95 19.55 -10.50
CA ASP A 208 18.10 20.23 -9.93
C ASP A 208 17.85 20.59 -8.46
N PHE A 209 18.64 20.00 -7.58
CA PHE A 209 18.62 20.23 -6.13
C PHE A 209 19.86 21.02 -5.68
N SER A 210 20.55 21.69 -6.60
CA SER A 210 21.77 22.44 -6.34
C SER A 210 21.65 23.47 -5.23
N SER A 211 20.55 24.24 -5.22
CA SER A 211 20.29 25.29 -4.23
C SER A 211 20.10 24.72 -2.82
N ILE A 212 19.25 23.71 -2.67
CA ILE A 212 19.01 23.10 -1.36
C ILE A 212 20.28 22.43 -0.83
N ILE A 213 21.05 21.74 -1.68
CA ILE A 213 22.33 21.12 -1.28
C ILE A 213 23.36 22.18 -0.85
N ALA A 214 23.43 23.32 -1.54
CA ALA A 214 24.31 24.42 -1.14
C ALA A 214 23.93 24.96 0.25
N LYS A 215 22.63 25.10 0.54
CA LYS A 215 22.12 25.48 1.86
C LYS A 215 22.48 24.47 2.94
N LEU A 216 22.31 23.17 2.67
CA LEU A 216 22.69 22.09 3.61
C LEU A 216 24.19 22.15 3.96
N LYS A 217 25.06 22.39 2.96
CA LYS A 217 26.50 22.55 3.19
C LYS A 217 26.82 23.79 4.02
N GLN A 218 26.20 24.94 3.72
CA GLN A 218 26.40 26.18 4.49
C GLN A 218 25.97 26.01 5.95
N ALA A 219 24.91 25.24 6.19
CA ALA A 219 24.43 24.91 7.53
C ALA A 219 25.26 23.80 8.23
N ASN A 220 26.27 23.22 7.58
CA ASN A 220 27.06 22.09 8.07
C ASN A 220 26.20 20.88 8.50
N VAL A 221 25.12 20.61 7.76
CA VAL A 221 24.22 19.48 8.02
C VAL A 221 24.98 18.15 7.90
N ASP A 222 24.86 17.30 8.93
CA ASP A 222 25.43 15.95 8.94
C ASP A 222 24.36 14.84 8.85
N PHE A 223 23.07 15.20 8.91
CA PHE A 223 21.97 14.29 8.70
C PHE A 223 20.76 14.96 8.03
N VAL A 224 20.17 14.29 7.04
CA VAL A 224 18.98 14.76 6.33
C VAL A 224 17.88 13.71 6.45
N TYR A 225 16.73 14.09 7.01
CA TYR A 225 15.49 13.35 6.79
C TYR A 225 14.78 13.93 5.56
N TYR A 226 14.26 13.08 4.68
CA TYR A 226 13.46 13.49 3.53
C TYR A 226 12.10 12.78 3.56
N GLY A 227 11.01 13.54 3.65
CA GLY A 227 9.64 13.05 3.50
C GLY A 227 9.16 13.18 2.05
N GLY A 228 8.93 12.06 1.37
CA GLY A 228 8.48 12.04 -0.02
C GLY A 228 8.86 10.74 -0.70
N TYR A 229 9.04 10.78 -2.03
CA TYR A 229 9.25 9.59 -2.84
C TYR A 229 10.68 9.40 -3.38
N HIS A 230 10.98 8.18 -3.83
CA HIS A 230 12.28 7.80 -4.38
C HIS A 230 12.81 8.65 -5.56
N PRO A 231 12.00 9.23 -6.48
CA PRO A 231 12.55 9.95 -7.62
C PRO A 231 13.35 11.19 -7.19
N GLU A 232 12.78 12.00 -6.31
CA GLU A 232 13.43 13.19 -5.76
C GLU A 232 14.57 12.81 -4.82
N LEU A 233 14.37 11.87 -3.87
CA LEU A 233 15.45 11.48 -2.96
C LEU A 233 16.66 10.90 -3.70
N GLY A 234 16.42 10.07 -4.72
CA GLY A 234 17.50 9.50 -5.52
C GLY A 234 18.36 10.58 -6.19
N LEU A 235 17.73 11.65 -6.69
CA LEU A 235 18.44 12.79 -7.27
C LEU A 235 19.15 13.64 -6.20
N ILE A 236 18.52 13.86 -5.05
CA ILE A 236 19.13 14.56 -3.91
C ILE A 236 20.38 13.80 -3.44
N LEU A 237 20.32 12.48 -3.30
CA LEU A 237 21.46 11.63 -2.91
C LEU A 237 22.61 11.75 -3.92
N ARG A 238 22.31 11.56 -5.22
CA ARG A 238 23.32 11.65 -6.28
C ARG A 238 24.01 13.01 -6.30
N GLN A 239 23.23 14.08 -6.34
CA GLN A 239 23.76 15.44 -6.43
C GLN A 239 24.47 15.86 -5.14
N SER A 240 24.05 15.34 -3.98
CA SER A 240 24.74 15.54 -2.70
C SER A 240 26.14 14.93 -2.73
N ALA A 241 26.26 13.70 -3.25
CA ALA A 241 27.55 13.03 -3.42
C ALA A 241 28.46 13.79 -4.40
N GLU A 242 27.94 14.19 -5.57
CA GLU A 242 28.66 14.99 -6.58
C GLU A 242 29.16 16.33 -6.02
N LYS A 243 28.37 16.98 -5.16
CA LYS A 243 28.70 18.26 -4.52
C LYS A 243 29.49 18.10 -3.22
N GLY A 244 29.83 16.88 -2.82
CA GLY A 244 30.65 16.58 -1.64
C GLY A 244 29.96 16.85 -0.30
N LEU A 245 28.62 16.82 -0.24
CA LEU A 245 27.89 16.78 1.03
C LEU A 245 28.07 15.39 1.66
N LYS A 246 28.47 15.32 2.93
CA LYS A 246 28.76 14.07 3.66
C LYS A 246 27.68 13.70 4.67
N ALA A 247 26.50 14.28 4.55
CA ALA A 247 25.38 13.97 5.43
C ALA A 247 24.91 12.53 5.22
N LYS A 248 24.47 11.87 6.30
CA LYS A 248 23.66 10.65 6.19
C LYS A 248 22.23 11.04 5.82
N PHE A 249 21.51 10.13 5.18
CA PHE A 249 20.13 10.35 4.76
C PHE A 249 19.21 9.32 5.39
N MET A 250 17.98 9.73 5.64
CA MET A 250 16.88 8.85 6.02
C MET A 250 15.60 9.26 5.31
N GLY A 251 14.77 8.28 4.94
CA GLY A 251 13.44 8.53 4.41
C GLY A 251 12.38 7.55 4.92
N PRO A 252 11.12 7.80 4.56
CA PRO A 252 10.00 6.90 4.82
C PRO A 252 9.93 5.76 3.78
N GLU A 253 8.92 4.90 3.89
CA GLU A 253 8.71 3.74 3.03
C GLU A 253 8.54 4.12 1.56
N GLY A 254 8.01 5.32 1.29
CA GLY A 254 7.92 5.91 -0.04
C GLY A 254 9.27 6.16 -0.72
N VAL A 255 10.42 5.95 -0.06
CA VAL A 255 11.75 5.94 -0.72
C VAL A 255 12.36 4.55 -0.85
N GLY A 256 11.80 3.54 -0.18
CA GLY A 256 12.29 2.16 -0.16
C GLY A 256 11.92 1.38 -1.42
N ASN A 257 12.50 1.75 -2.56
CA ASN A 257 12.31 1.10 -3.86
C ASN A 257 13.66 0.95 -4.56
N ASP A 258 13.91 -0.17 -5.22
CA ASP A 258 15.15 -0.44 -5.97
C ASP A 258 15.50 0.64 -7.01
N SER A 259 14.50 1.34 -7.53
CA SER A 259 14.69 2.50 -8.42
C SER A 259 15.52 3.60 -7.78
N ILE A 260 15.56 3.72 -6.45
CA ILE A 260 16.40 4.70 -5.76
C ILE A 260 17.89 4.46 -6.05
N SER A 261 18.34 3.21 -6.05
CA SER A 261 19.72 2.84 -6.39
C SER A 261 20.01 3.02 -7.88
N GLN A 262 19.00 2.89 -8.74
CA GLN A 262 19.17 3.18 -10.17
C GLN A 262 19.44 4.66 -10.44
N ILE A 263 18.78 5.55 -9.68
CA ILE A 263 18.92 7.01 -9.78
C ILE A 263 20.18 7.50 -9.06
N ALA A 264 20.37 7.07 -7.81
CA ALA A 264 21.43 7.54 -6.91
C ALA A 264 22.77 6.85 -7.14
N LYS A 265 22.77 5.67 -7.77
CA LYS A 265 23.95 4.79 -7.85
C LYS A 265 24.48 4.50 -6.45
N ASP A 266 25.79 4.48 -6.30
CA ASP A 266 26.55 4.23 -5.08
C ASP A 266 26.15 5.20 -3.94
N ALA A 267 25.56 6.37 -4.27
CA ALA A 267 25.10 7.33 -3.27
C ALA A 267 23.87 6.86 -2.48
N SER A 268 23.20 5.77 -2.87
CA SER A 268 22.16 5.13 -2.05
C SER A 268 22.69 4.29 -0.89
N GLU A 269 23.99 3.96 -0.87
CA GLU A 269 24.58 3.14 0.17
C GLU A 269 24.44 3.80 1.55
N GLY A 270 23.96 3.04 2.54
CA GLY A 270 23.79 3.51 3.90
C GLY A 270 22.60 4.46 4.11
N LEU A 271 21.72 4.59 3.11
CA LEU A 271 20.43 5.28 3.30
C LEU A 271 19.62 4.52 4.34
N LEU A 272 19.18 5.23 5.39
CA LEU A 272 18.24 4.68 6.34
C LEU A 272 16.82 4.81 5.82
N VAL A 273 15.98 3.82 6.07
CA VAL A 273 14.58 3.85 5.63
C VAL A 273 13.68 3.22 6.67
N THR A 274 12.54 3.84 6.95
CA THR A 274 11.47 3.18 7.71
C THR A 274 10.59 2.40 6.75
N LEU A 275 10.41 1.10 7.00
CA LEU A 275 9.56 0.22 6.19
C LEU A 275 8.66 -0.62 7.09
N PRO A 276 7.57 -1.19 6.56
CA PRO A 276 6.98 -2.38 7.15
C PRO A 276 8.05 -3.47 7.34
N LYS A 277 7.79 -4.42 8.25
CA LYS A 277 8.61 -5.64 8.36
C LYS A 277 8.74 -6.30 6.98
N SER A 278 9.91 -6.88 6.68
CA SER A 278 10.10 -7.75 5.51
C SER A 278 9.25 -9.02 5.62
N PHE A 279 7.98 -8.94 5.25
CA PHE A 279 7.03 -10.05 5.35
C PHE A 279 7.40 -11.23 4.45
N ASP A 280 8.11 -10.99 3.34
CA ASP A 280 8.63 -12.03 2.45
C ASP A 280 9.69 -12.92 3.11
N GLN A 281 10.34 -12.43 4.17
CA GLN A 281 11.34 -13.15 4.96
C GLN A 281 10.74 -13.86 6.17
N ASP A 282 9.45 -13.68 6.45
CA ASP A 282 8.79 -14.37 7.55
C ASP A 282 8.69 -15.88 7.23
N PRO A 283 9.11 -16.78 8.14
CA PRO A 283 8.97 -18.23 7.93
C PRO A 283 7.53 -18.67 7.60
N ALA A 284 6.51 -17.96 8.10
CA ALA A 284 5.11 -18.25 7.79
C ALA A 284 4.75 -17.99 6.31
N ASN A 285 5.54 -17.17 5.61
CA ASN A 285 5.25 -16.66 4.27
C ASN A 285 6.09 -17.28 3.16
N VAL A 286 6.99 -18.23 3.48
CA VAL A 286 7.90 -18.85 2.49
C VAL A 286 7.15 -19.37 1.26
N ALA A 287 6.05 -20.10 1.47
CA ALA A 287 5.24 -20.64 0.37
C ALA A 287 4.62 -19.53 -0.51
N LEU A 288 4.19 -18.43 0.10
CA LEU A 288 3.64 -17.29 -0.62
C LEU A 288 4.74 -16.54 -1.39
N ALA A 289 5.90 -16.30 -0.77
CA ALA A 289 7.05 -15.70 -1.42
C ALA A 289 7.53 -16.54 -2.63
N ASP A 290 7.53 -17.87 -2.51
CA ASP A 290 7.88 -18.76 -3.61
C ASP A 290 6.82 -18.77 -4.72
N ALA A 291 5.53 -18.58 -4.40
CA ALA A 291 4.47 -18.41 -5.40
C ALA A 291 4.68 -17.14 -6.25
N PHE A 292 5.12 -16.03 -5.64
CA PHE A 292 5.51 -14.82 -6.39
C PHE A 292 6.72 -15.08 -7.29
N LYS A 293 7.78 -15.70 -6.75
CA LYS A 293 8.98 -16.04 -7.52
C LYS A 293 8.69 -16.97 -8.69
N ALA A 294 7.77 -17.92 -8.55
CA ALA A 294 7.33 -18.81 -9.62
C ALA A 294 6.70 -18.04 -10.81
N LYS A 295 6.13 -16.85 -10.54
CA LYS A 295 5.62 -15.92 -11.55
C LYS A 295 6.64 -14.88 -12.01
N LYS A 296 7.87 -14.93 -11.48
CA LYS A 296 8.92 -13.93 -11.70
C LYS A 296 8.52 -12.53 -11.18
N GLU A 297 7.67 -12.50 -10.17
CA GLU A 297 7.32 -11.29 -9.45
C GLU A 297 8.21 -11.16 -8.21
N ASP A 298 8.55 -9.93 -7.83
CA ASP A 298 9.35 -9.64 -6.64
C ASP A 298 8.45 -9.48 -5.40
N PRO A 299 8.52 -10.41 -4.42
CA PRO A 299 7.72 -10.33 -3.20
C PRO A 299 8.25 -9.31 -2.18
N SER A 300 9.47 -8.79 -2.35
CA SER A 300 10.18 -8.03 -1.30
C SER A 300 9.69 -6.58 -1.12
N GLY A 301 8.83 -6.12 -2.03
CA GLY A 301 8.28 -4.78 -2.03
C GLY A 301 7.37 -4.52 -0.81
N PRO A 302 7.47 -3.34 -0.17
CA PRO A 302 6.76 -3.05 1.09
C PRO A 302 5.23 -3.09 0.97
N PHE A 303 4.68 -2.97 -0.24
CA PHE A 303 3.23 -2.91 -0.48
C PHE A 303 2.63 -4.21 -1.03
N VAL A 304 3.45 -5.22 -1.35
CA VAL A 304 2.99 -6.50 -1.90
C VAL A 304 2.11 -7.24 -0.88
N PHE A 305 2.66 -7.47 0.31
CA PHE A 305 1.99 -8.22 1.37
C PHE A 305 0.82 -7.46 2.02
N PRO A 306 0.90 -6.13 2.28
CA PRO A 306 -0.26 -5.34 2.67
C PRO A 306 -1.41 -5.38 1.66
N SER A 307 -1.11 -5.34 0.35
CA SER A 307 -2.12 -5.42 -0.71
C SER A 307 -2.76 -6.81 -0.81
N TYR A 308 -1.95 -7.86 -0.68
CA TYR A 308 -2.45 -9.23 -0.55
C TYR A 308 -3.40 -9.36 0.65
N SER A 309 -2.98 -8.82 1.81
CA SER A 309 -3.77 -8.86 3.05
C SER A 309 -5.07 -8.06 2.96
N ALA A 310 -5.09 -6.96 2.20
CA ALA A 310 -6.31 -6.18 1.98
C ALA A 310 -7.41 -7.01 1.28
N VAL A 311 -7.03 -7.82 0.28
CA VAL A 311 -7.98 -8.73 -0.38
C VAL A 311 -8.47 -9.82 0.60
N GLU A 312 -7.58 -10.38 1.43
CA GLU A 312 -7.98 -11.37 2.44
C GLU A 312 -8.92 -10.78 3.50
N VAL A 313 -8.72 -9.53 3.91
CA VAL A 313 -9.63 -8.82 4.82
C VAL A 313 -10.99 -8.62 4.19
N ILE A 314 -11.06 -8.23 2.91
CA ILE A 314 -12.34 -8.11 2.19
C ILE A 314 -13.05 -9.46 2.11
N ALA A 315 -12.36 -10.51 1.67
CA ALA A 315 -12.92 -11.86 1.54
C ALA A 315 -13.40 -12.42 2.90
N GLY A 316 -12.58 -12.24 3.94
CA GLY A 316 -12.93 -12.61 5.31
C GLY A 316 -14.11 -11.81 5.85
N GLY A 317 -14.18 -10.51 5.54
CA GLY A 317 -15.29 -9.63 5.93
C GLY A 317 -16.61 -10.06 5.29
N ILE A 318 -16.62 -10.39 4.00
CA ILE A 318 -17.78 -10.93 3.29
C ILE A 318 -18.26 -12.23 3.94
N THR A 319 -17.32 -13.14 4.23
CA THR A 319 -17.60 -14.43 4.87
C THR A 319 -18.19 -14.25 6.27
N ALA A 320 -17.61 -13.33 7.07
CA ALA A 320 -18.06 -13.03 8.43
C ALA A 320 -19.45 -12.34 8.44
N ALA A 321 -19.70 -11.44 7.50
CA ALA A 321 -20.98 -10.76 7.33
C ALA A 321 -22.07 -11.68 6.75
N LYS A 322 -21.67 -12.79 6.10
CA LYS A 322 -22.55 -13.64 5.29
C LYS A 322 -23.33 -12.82 4.27
N SER A 323 -22.67 -11.82 3.70
CA SER A 323 -23.28 -10.81 2.84
C SER A 323 -22.22 -10.08 2.02
N GLU A 324 -22.57 -9.70 0.80
CA GLU A 324 -21.79 -8.77 -0.05
C GLU A 324 -22.29 -7.31 0.08
N ASP A 325 -23.14 -7.04 1.07
CA ASP A 325 -23.57 -5.67 1.39
C ASP A 325 -22.43 -4.91 2.07
N PRO A 326 -21.93 -3.81 1.49
CA PRO A 326 -20.72 -3.15 2.00
C PRO A 326 -20.85 -2.66 3.44
N ALA A 327 -22.02 -2.19 3.87
CA ALA A 327 -22.21 -1.76 5.26
C ALA A 327 -22.05 -2.93 6.24
N LYS A 328 -22.68 -4.07 5.96
CA LYS A 328 -22.52 -5.28 6.79
C LYS A 328 -21.09 -5.81 6.77
N VAL A 329 -20.42 -5.75 5.62
CA VAL A 329 -19.01 -6.17 5.50
C VAL A 329 -18.11 -5.24 6.31
N ALA A 330 -18.32 -3.93 6.27
CA ALA A 330 -17.56 -2.96 7.05
C ALA A 330 -17.75 -3.16 8.56
N GLU A 331 -18.99 -3.41 9.00
CA GLU A 331 -19.29 -3.78 10.40
C GLU A 331 -18.55 -5.06 10.81
N ALA A 332 -18.54 -6.08 9.96
CA ALA A 332 -17.83 -7.33 10.20
C ALA A 332 -16.31 -7.13 10.23
N ILE A 333 -15.75 -6.25 9.39
CA ILE A 333 -14.32 -5.90 9.42
C ILE A 333 -13.96 -5.19 10.72
N HIS A 334 -14.74 -4.22 11.18
CA HIS A 334 -14.50 -3.53 12.46
C HIS A 334 -14.58 -4.46 13.67
N ALA A 335 -15.50 -5.44 13.66
CA ALA A 335 -15.69 -6.38 14.76
C ALA A 335 -14.69 -7.54 14.73
N GLY A 336 -14.08 -7.82 13.58
CA GLY A 336 -13.35 -9.04 13.30
C GLY A 336 -11.85 -9.00 13.62
N THR A 337 -11.22 -10.16 13.44
CA THR A 337 -9.77 -10.31 13.36
C THR A 337 -9.48 -11.27 12.22
N PHE A 338 -8.59 -10.88 11.32
CA PHE A 338 -8.33 -11.57 10.06
C PHE A 338 -6.91 -12.08 10.03
N LYS A 339 -6.74 -13.40 9.82
CA LYS A 339 -5.42 -14.01 9.68
C LYS A 339 -4.89 -13.72 8.29
N THR A 340 -3.74 -13.04 8.21
CA THR A 340 -3.12 -12.67 6.94
C THR A 340 -1.61 -12.92 6.97
N PRO A 341 -0.92 -12.92 5.82
CA PRO A 341 0.54 -12.92 5.74
C PRO A 341 1.24 -11.77 6.47
N THR A 342 0.53 -10.68 6.76
CA THR A 342 1.07 -9.55 7.54
C THR A 342 0.79 -9.64 9.04
N GLY A 343 0.19 -10.74 9.49
CA GLY A 343 -0.20 -11.00 10.87
C GLY A 343 -1.73 -11.10 11.04
N ASP A 344 -2.16 -11.23 12.29
CA ASP A 344 -3.57 -11.16 12.66
C ASP A 344 -3.98 -9.68 12.67
N LEU A 345 -4.77 -9.26 11.67
CA LEU A 345 -5.20 -7.87 11.51
C LEU A 345 -6.52 -7.61 12.21
N SER A 346 -6.57 -6.53 13.01
CA SER A 346 -7.81 -6.00 13.57
C SER A 346 -7.77 -4.47 13.53
N PHE A 347 -8.95 -3.88 13.43
CA PHE A 347 -9.10 -2.45 13.14
C PHE A 347 -9.70 -1.72 14.34
N ASP A 348 -9.25 -0.48 14.55
CA ASP A 348 -9.88 0.44 15.49
C ASP A 348 -11.20 1.00 14.91
N ALA A 349 -11.85 1.91 15.65
CA ALA A 349 -13.12 2.49 15.25
C ALA A 349 -13.04 3.44 14.03
N LYS A 350 -11.81 3.79 13.59
CA LYS A 350 -11.54 4.65 12.44
C LYS A 350 -11.13 3.86 11.20
N GLY A 351 -10.87 2.56 11.33
CA GLY A 351 -10.40 1.70 10.26
C GLY A 351 -8.87 1.58 10.19
N ASP A 352 -8.16 2.01 11.23
CA ASP A 352 -6.70 1.86 11.34
C ASP A 352 -6.33 0.54 12.01
N LEU A 353 -5.20 -0.05 11.64
CA LEU A 353 -4.67 -1.24 12.33
C LEU A 353 -4.36 -0.91 13.79
N LYS A 354 -4.82 -1.75 14.72
CA LYS A 354 -4.49 -1.61 16.16
C LYS A 354 -3.02 -1.87 16.44
N ASP A 355 -2.42 -2.79 15.70
CA ASP A 355 -1.04 -3.21 15.85
C ASP A 355 -0.32 -3.12 14.49
N PHE A 356 0.56 -2.14 14.38
CA PHE A 356 1.48 -2.02 13.25
C PHE A 356 2.79 -1.39 13.71
N LYS A 357 3.92 -1.90 13.21
CA LYS A 357 5.26 -1.37 13.54
C LYS A 357 6.06 -1.15 12.28
N PHE A 358 6.71 -0.01 12.24
CA PHE A 358 7.75 0.28 11.26
C PHE A 358 9.10 -0.17 11.82
N VAL A 359 9.93 -0.68 10.93
CA VAL A 359 11.29 -1.12 11.18
C VAL A 359 12.24 -0.19 10.42
N VAL A 360 13.37 0.14 11.04
CA VAL A 360 14.43 0.88 10.35
C VAL A 360 15.34 -0.11 9.64
N TYR A 361 15.55 0.11 8.34
CA TYR A 361 16.47 -0.64 7.51
C TYR A 361 17.60 0.26 7.03
N GLU A 362 18.75 -0.33 6.78
CA GLU A 362 19.85 0.25 6.02
C GLU A 362 19.80 -0.28 4.58
N TRP A 363 19.84 0.63 3.62
CA TRP A 363 19.83 0.35 2.19
C TRP A 363 21.24 0.10 1.67
N HIS A 364 21.38 -0.90 0.80
CA HIS A 364 22.67 -1.28 0.21
C HIS A 364 22.61 -1.26 -1.31
N PHE A 365 23.61 -0.67 -1.95
CA PHE A 365 23.71 -0.64 -3.40
C PHE A 365 24.01 -2.03 -3.96
N GLY A 366 23.11 -2.56 -4.78
CA GLY A 366 23.24 -3.87 -5.42
C GLY A 366 23.14 -5.07 -4.47
N LYS A 367 22.66 -4.87 -3.24
CA LYS A 367 22.45 -5.92 -2.24
C LYS A 367 21.10 -5.71 -1.52
N PRO A 368 20.50 -6.76 -0.95
CA PRO A 368 19.30 -6.61 -0.12
C PRO A 368 19.55 -5.67 1.06
N LYS A 369 18.54 -4.87 1.40
CA LYS A 369 18.50 -4.07 2.64
C LYS A 369 18.68 -4.95 3.89
N THR A 370 19.21 -4.37 4.97
CA THR A 370 19.35 -5.06 6.27
C THR A 370 18.65 -4.28 7.38
N GLU A 371 18.13 -4.97 8.40
CA GLU A 371 17.56 -4.28 9.57
C GLU A 371 18.67 -3.53 10.32
N ALA A 372 18.40 -2.27 10.66
CA ALA A 372 19.33 -1.46 11.41
C ALA A 372 19.24 -1.79 12.91
N SER A 373 20.39 -1.86 13.59
CA SER A 373 20.52 -2.17 15.01
C SER A 373 21.08 -0.98 15.79
N PRO A 374 20.68 -0.74 17.06
CA PRO A 374 19.58 -1.37 17.81
C PRO A 374 18.24 -0.65 17.57
N GLN A 375 17.13 -1.38 17.66
CA GLN A 375 15.77 -0.81 17.60
C GLN A 375 15.30 -0.34 18.97
#